data_AF-A0AAD5JXZ3-F1
#
_entry.id   AF-A0AAD5JXZ3-F1
#
_cell.length_a   1.000
_cell.length_b   1.000
_cell.length_c   1.000
_cell.angle_alpha   90.00
_cell.angle_beta   90.00
_cell.angle_gamma   90.00
#
_symmetry.space_group_name_H-M   'P 1'
#
loop_
_entity.id
_entity.type
_entity.pdbx_description
1 polymer ?
#
loop_
_entity_poly.entity_id
_entity_poly.type
_entity_poly.pdbx_seq_one_letter_code
_entity_poly.pdbx_strand_id
1 'polypeptide(L)'
;MNYHSTSKSTSTGPSSSSNSTHYHNNTGRPLLTSNSSSSTSITTSSMATSTTTTKKVLDTPFTNHASYQQHSSPSVHVYSYQGQLHYHGHVYQKGDQFTVVDANSGRYNAKLLSATETEVHIQRTDGSKTKLPFIQMSRGKYSIYPKHS
;
A
#
# COMPACT_ATOMS: atom_id res chain seq x y z
N MET A 1 -42.44 32.56 -49.60
CA MET A 1 -42.19 33.89 -49.00
C MET A 1 -41.57 33.69 -47.62
N ASN A 2 -40.58 34.53 -47.31
CA ASN A 2 -39.86 34.74 -46.04
C ASN A 2 -38.83 33.71 -45.57
N TYR A 3 -37.59 34.00 -45.96
CA TYR A 3 -36.35 33.71 -45.23
C TYR A 3 -36.35 34.43 -43.87
N HIS A 4 -35.86 33.80 -42.80
CA HIS A 4 -35.24 34.51 -41.67
C HIS A 4 -34.12 33.64 -41.08
N SER A 5 -32.88 34.04 -41.40
CA SER A 5 -31.67 33.70 -40.67
C SER A 5 -31.49 34.72 -39.54
N THR A 6 -31.16 34.28 -38.34
CA THR A 6 -30.41 35.12 -37.37
C THR A 6 -29.48 34.25 -36.54
N SER A 7 -28.20 34.41 -36.83
CA SER A 7 -27.06 34.07 -35.99
C SER A 7 -26.97 35.05 -34.81
N LYS A 8 -26.57 34.56 -33.63
CA LYS A 8 -25.97 35.41 -32.60
C LYS A 8 -24.94 34.62 -31.80
N SER A 9 -23.69 34.79 -32.20
CA SER A 9 -22.51 34.51 -31.39
C SER A 9 -22.43 35.56 -30.28
N THR A 10 -22.23 35.13 -29.04
CA THR A 10 -21.67 35.99 -27.99
C THR A 10 -20.47 35.26 -27.39
N SER A 11 -19.31 35.68 -27.86
CA SER A 11 -18.04 35.53 -27.17
C SER A 11 -18.00 36.52 -26.00
N THR A 12 -17.70 36.03 -24.80
CA THR A 12 -17.16 36.84 -23.71
C THR A 12 -15.95 36.09 -23.17
N GLY A 13 -14.81 36.79 -23.21
CA GLY A 13 -13.47 36.25 -23.00
C GLY A 13 -13.16 35.82 -21.56
N PRO A 14 -11.90 35.44 -21.31
CA PRO A 14 -11.46 34.85 -20.06
C PRO A 14 -11.29 35.93 -18.98
N SER A 15 -11.94 35.74 -17.82
CA SER A 15 -11.60 36.47 -16.61
C SER A 15 -10.44 35.77 -15.91
N SER A 16 -9.25 36.32 -16.08
CA SER A 16 -8.08 36.08 -15.24
C SER A 16 -8.32 36.67 -13.85
N SER A 17 -8.39 35.83 -12.82
CA SER A 17 -8.24 36.24 -11.43
C SER A 17 -7.00 35.59 -10.85
N SER A 18 -5.91 36.35 -10.85
CA SER A 18 -4.67 36.06 -10.16
C SER A 18 -4.90 36.20 -8.66
N ASN A 19 -4.88 35.10 -7.91
CA ASN A 19 -4.66 35.16 -6.46
C ASN A 19 -3.21 34.77 -6.17
N SER A 20 -2.39 35.81 -6.04
CA SER A 20 -1.06 35.78 -5.46
C SER A 20 -1.21 35.87 -3.93
N THR A 21 -0.69 34.89 -3.20
CA THR A 21 -0.44 35.05 -1.76
C THR A 21 0.82 34.28 -1.38
N HIS A 22 1.89 35.07 -1.25
CA HIS A 22 3.07 34.92 -0.38
C HIS A 22 3.62 33.52 -0.06
N TYR A 23 4.75 33.22 -0.69
CA TYR A 23 5.79 32.39 -0.09
C TYR A 23 6.42 33.14 1.10
N HIS A 24 6.31 32.59 2.31
CA HIS A 24 7.18 32.95 3.43
C HIS A 24 8.36 31.99 3.48
N ASN A 25 9.53 32.54 3.21
CA ASN A 25 10.82 31.89 3.35
C ASN A 25 11.28 32.13 4.79
N ASN A 26 11.38 31.08 5.62
CA ASN A 26 11.96 31.20 6.96
C ASN A 26 13.28 30.42 7.01
N THR A 27 14.35 31.14 6.72
CA THR A 27 15.73 30.75 7.00
C THR A 27 16.06 30.96 8.47
N GLY A 28 16.55 29.89 9.12
CA GLY A 28 17.56 29.99 10.17
C GLY A 28 17.09 29.82 11.62
N ARG A 29 17.33 28.62 12.18
CA ARG A 29 18.15 28.43 13.38
C ARG A 29 18.31 26.94 13.72
N PRO A 30 19.54 26.43 13.89
CA PRO A 30 19.80 25.11 14.45
C PRO A 30 19.81 25.19 15.99
N LEU A 31 19.17 24.24 16.67
CA LEU A 31 19.43 23.96 18.08
C LEU A 31 20.02 22.55 18.18
N LEU A 32 21.29 22.52 18.58
CA LEU A 32 22.01 21.33 19.03
C LEU A 32 21.45 20.92 20.39
N THR A 33 20.96 19.69 20.52
CA THR A 33 21.01 18.96 21.80
C THR A 33 21.42 17.52 21.55
N SER A 34 22.49 17.18 22.24
CA SER A 34 23.33 15.99 22.19
C SER A 34 22.80 14.80 23.01
N ASN A 35 23.33 13.63 22.66
CA ASN A 35 23.55 12.42 23.47
C ASN A 35 22.30 11.61 23.89
N SER A 36 22.24 10.32 23.59
CA SER A 36 23.15 9.36 24.23
C SER A 36 23.27 8.05 23.44
N SER A 37 24.51 7.76 23.05
CA SER A 37 24.99 6.44 22.66
C SER A 37 24.95 5.51 23.88
N SER A 38 24.37 4.32 23.75
CA SER A 38 24.65 3.20 24.64
C SER A 38 25.31 2.11 23.83
N SER A 39 26.63 2.25 23.70
CA SER A 39 27.56 1.22 23.27
C SER A 39 27.78 0.28 24.46
N THR A 40 27.34 -0.97 24.38
CA THR A 40 27.76 -1.99 25.35
C THR A 40 29.01 -2.68 24.82
N SER A 41 30.09 -2.43 25.53
CA SER A 41 31.43 -2.93 25.32
C SER A 41 31.52 -4.45 25.50
N ILE A 42 32.38 -5.03 24.67
CA ILE A 42 33.13 -6.28 24.83
C ILE A 42 33.45 -6.66 26.28
N THR A 43 33.32 -7.94 26.62
CA THR A 43 34.09 -8.58 27.70
C THR A 43 34.71 -9.84 27.14
N THR A 44 35.96 -9.72 26.69
CA THR A 44 36.88 -10.84 26.50
C THR A 44 37.45 -11.22 27.86
N SER A 45 37.12 -12.42 28.34
CA SER A 45 37.79 -13.05 29.49
C SER A 45 38.51 -14.30 29.00
N SER A 46 39.82 -14.28 29.15
CA SER A 46 40.79 -15.31 28.81
C SER A 46 40.89 -16.41 29.89
N MET A 47 41.11 -17.64 29.41
CA MET A 47 41.82 -18.80 30.00
C MET A 47 41.53 -19.29 31.43
N ALA A 48 41.17 -20.58 31.52
CA ALA A 48 41.80 -21.52 32.45
C ALA A 48 41.70 -22.96 31.90
N THR A 49 42.86 -23.55 31.57
CA THR A 49 43.06 -25.00 31.41
C THR A 49 43.14 -25.67 32.78
N SER A 50 42.46 -26.80 32.97
CA SER A 50 42.94 -27.93 33.79
C SER A 50 42.14 -29.20 33.51
N THR A 51 42.89 -30.25 33.21
CA THR A 51 42.52 -31.66 32.97
C THR A 51 41.92 -32.33 34.20
N THR A 52 41.02 -33.31 34.03
CA THR A 52 41.15 -34.71 34.54
C THR A 52 39.88 -35.52 34.23
N THR A 53 40.06 -36.59 33.44
CA THR A 53 39.37 -37.89 33.41
C THR A 53 38.04 -38.02 34.16
N THR A 54 36.95 -38.36 33.46
CA THR A 54 36.13 -39.58 33.69
C THR A 54 35.16 -39.77 32.52
N LYS A 55 35.12 -41.00 32.02
CA LYS A 55 34.26 -41.55 30.97
C LYS A 55 32.79 -41.11 31.12
N LYS A 56 32.18 -40.58 30.06
CA LYS A 56 30.78 -40.89 29.75
C LYS A 56 30.50 -40.74 28.26
N VAL A 57 29.65 -41.65 27.84
CA VAL A 57 29.34 -42.07 26.48
C VAL A 57 28.58 -40.97 25.74
N LEU A 58 28.75 -40.99 24.43
CA LEU A 58 28.14 -40.18 23.38
C LEU A 58 26.62 -39.98 23.58
N ASP A 59 26.21 -38.86 24.18
CA ASP A 59 24.83 -38.41 24.18
C ASP A 59 24.68 -37.30 23.12
N THR A 60 24.08 -37.66 22.00
CA THR A 60 23.67 -36.74 20.94
C THR A 60 22.65 -35.74 21.52
N PRO A 61 22.86 -34.41 21.42
CA PRO A 61 21.78 -33.49 21.74
C PRO A 61 20.71 -33.60 20.66
N PHE A 62 19.57 -34.17 21.03
CA PHE A 62 18.33 -34.14 20.25
C PHE A 62 18.05 -32.69 19.84
N THR A 63 18.26 -32.40 18.55
CA THR A 63 17.80 -31.16 17.94
C THR A 63 16.29 -31.27 17.83
N ASN A 64 15.59 -30.82 18.88
CA ASN A 64 14.15 -30.69 18.88
C ASN A 64 13.82 -29.47 17.99
N HIS A 65 13.86 -29.67 16.67
CA HIS A 65 13.42 -28.67 15.71
C HIS A 65 11.90 -28.65 15.80
N ALA A 66 11.38 -27.87 16.76
CA ALA A 66 9.97 -27.55 16.85
C ALA A 66 9.53 -27.07 15.47
N SER A 67 8.77 -27.92 14.78
CA SER A 67 8.13 -27.58 13.52
C SER A 67 7.09 -26.52 13.85
N TYR A 68 7.49 -25.25 13.71
CA TYR A 68 6.54 -24.18 13.55
C TYR A 68 5.74 -24.51 12.31
N GLN A 69 4.58 -25.15 12.49
CA GLN A 69 3.53 -25.13 11.50
C GLN A 69 3.15 -23.66 11.35
N GLN A 70 3.82 -22.98 10.42
CA GLN A 70 3.28 -21.75 9.86
C GLN A 70 1.93 -22.15 9.28
N HIS A 71 0.87 -21.81 9.99
CA HIS A 71 -0.46 -21.72 9.41
C HIS A 71 -0.30 -20.78 8.23
N SER A 72 -0.24 -21.34 7.02
CA SER A 72 -0.21 -20.61 5.78
C SER A 72 -1.50 -19.79 5.74
N SER A 73 -1.37 -18.51 6.09
CA SER A 73 -2.44 -17.54 5.89
C SER A 73 -2.93 -17.71 4.45
N PRO A 74 -4.25 -17.83 4.21
CA PRO A 74 -4.76 -18.13 2.88
C PRO A 74 -4.16 -17.12 1.91
N SER A 75 -3.38 -17.62 0.95
CA SER A 75 -2.68 -16.81 -0.04
C SER A 75 -3.70 -15.89 -0.68
N VAL A 76 -3.61 -14.58 -0.43
CA VAL A 76 -4.50 -13.62 -1.09
C VAL A 76 -4.15 -13.61 -2.57
N HIS A 77 -4.96 -14.30 -3.37
CA HIS A 77 -4.81 -14.32 -4.81
C HIS A 77 -5.38 -13.02 -5.39
N VAL A 78 -4.47 -12.08 -5.66
CA VAL A 78 -4.74 -10.84 -6.39
C VAL A 78 -3.82 -10.76 -7.60
N TYR A 79 -4.42 -10.70 -8.78
CA TYR A 79 -3.68 -10.58 -10.04
C TYR A 79 -4.59 -10.04 -11.14
N SER A 80 -3.97 -9.61 -12.25
CA SER A 80 -4.69 -9.27 -13.47
C SER A 80 -4.54 -10.37 -14.51
N TYR A 81 -5.60 -10.63 -15.28
CA TYR A 81 -5.53 -11.47 -16.47
C TYR A 81 -6.42 -10.88 -17.55
N GLN A 82 -5.88 -10.65 -18.75
CA GLN A 82 -6.61 -10.03 -19.88
C GLN A 82 -7.36 -8.73 -19.52
N GLY A 83 -6.78 -7.88 -18.67
CA GLY A 83 -7.39 -6.63 -18.21
C GLY A 83 -8.50 -6.78 -17.17
N GLN A 84 -8.77 -8.01 -16.71
CA GLN A 84 -9.69 -8.33 -15.62
C GLN A 84 -8.93 -8.41 -14.31
N LEU A 85 -9.57 -8.00 -13.22
CA LEU A 85 -9.05 -8.17 -11.87
C LEU A 85 -9.58 -9.47 -11.27
N HIS A 86 -8.67 -10.35 -10.87
CA HIS A 86 -8.97 -11.53 -10.09
C HIS A 86 -8.64 -11.24 -8.63
N TYR A 87 -9.63 -11.31 -7.75
CA TYR A 87 -9.46 -11.02 -6.33
C TYR A 87 -10.32 -11.97 -5.49
N HIS A 88 -9.68 -12.80 -4.67
CA HIS A 88 -10.36 -13.77 -3.78
C HIS A 88 -11.42 -14.63 -4.49
N GLY A 89 -11.13 -15.09 -5.71
CA GLY A 89 -12.04 -15.93 -6.49
C GLY A 89 -13.14 -15.16 -7.25
N HIS A 90 -13.24 -13.84 -7.05
CA HIS A 90 -14.10 -12.98 -7.85
C HIS A 90 -13.33 -12.40 -9.04
N VAL A 91 -14.04 -12.27 -10.16
CA VAL A 91 -13.52 -11.66 -11.40
C VAL A 91 -14.27 -10.37 -11.64
N TYR A 92 -13.53 -9.28 -11.82
CA TYR A 92 -14.09 -7.96 -12.09
C TYR A 92 -13.60 -7.46 -13.45
N GLN A 93 -14.53 -6.96 -14.25
CA GLN A 93 -14.30 -6.38 -15.56
C GLN A 93 -14.36 -4.85 -15.53
N LYS A 94 -13.80 -4.22 -16.55
CA LYS A 94 -13.88 -2.77 -16.72
C LYS A 94 -15.35 -2.33 -16.72
N GLY A 95 -15.66 -1.35 -15.85
CA GLY A 95 -17.02 -0.85 -15.68
C GLY A 95 -17.74 -1.44 -14.46
N ASP A 96 -17.28 -2.55 -13.90
CA ASP A 96 -17.88 -3.16 -12.72
C ASP A 96 -17.76 -2.24 -11.51
N GLN A 97 -18.81 -2.24 -10.69
CA GLN A 97 -18.88 -1.47 -9.45
C GLN A 97 -18.68 -2.39 -8.24
N PHE A 98 -17.87 -1.94 -7.30
CA PHE A 98 -17.63 -2.65 -6.04
C PHE A 98 -17.38 -1.67 -4.89
N THR A 99 -17.43 -2.20 -3.68
CA THR A 99 -17.06 -1.47 -2.47
C THR A 99 -15.59 -1.72 -2.15
N VAL A 100 -14.82 -0.67 -1.92
CA VAL A 100 -13.46 -0.72 -1.39
C VAL A 100 -13.48 -0.39 0.09
N VAL A 101 -12.79 -1.20 0.90
CA VAL A 101 -12.46 -0.91 2.29
C VAL A 101 -10.97 -0.60 2.35
N ASP A 102 -10.63 0.66 2.64
CA ASP A 102 -9.29 1.15 2.89
C ASP A 102 -9.05 1.20 4.40
N ALA A 103 -7.99 0.53 4.87
CA ALA A 103 -7.63 0.47 6.28
C ALA A 103 -7.46 1.86 6.95
N ASN A 104 -7.13 2.90 6.17
CA ASN A 104 -6.89 4.26 6.68
C ASN A 104 -8.04 5.22 6.40
N SER A 105 -8.76 5.01 5.29
CA SER A 105 -9.75 5.98 4.76
C SER A 105 -11.20 5.52 4.88
N GLY A 106 -11.43 4.32 5.41
CA GLY A 106 -12.76 3.73 5.53
C GLY A 106 -13.27 3.14 4.23
N ARG A 107 -14.59 3.19 4.02
CA ARG A 107 -15.28 2.47 2.95
C ARG A 107 -15.80 3.43 1.87
N TYR A 108 -15.59 3.09 0.60
CA TYR A 108 -16.13 3.87 -0.53
C TYR A 108 -16.49 2.97 -1.72
N ASN A 109 -17.44 3.45 -2.53
CA ASN A 109 -17.81 2.78 -3.78
C ASN A 109 -16.89 3.22 -4.91
N ALA A 110 -16.54 2.27 -5.78
CA ALA A 110 -15.72 2.56 -6.94
C ALA A 110 -16.10 1.70 -8.15
N LYS A 111 -15.65 2.13 -9.31
CA LYS A 111 -15.78 1.45 -10.60
C LYS A 111 -14.41 1.06 -11.14
N LEU A 112 -14.26 -0.16 -11.65
CA LEU A 112 -13.02 -0.58 -12.29
C LEU A 112 -12.83 0.17 -13.61
N LEU A 113 -11.67 0.81 -13.80
CA LEU A 113 -11.28 1.44 -15.06
C LEU A 113 -10.36 0.53 -15.89
N SER A 114 -9.38 -0.08 -15.23
CA SER A 114 -8.42 -1.01 -15.83
C SER A 114 -7.68 -1.79 -14.74
N ALA A 115 -7.20 -2.99 -15.09
CA ALA A 115 -6.25 -3.76 -14.30
C ALA A 115 -4.95 -3.92 -15.10
N THR A 116 -3.82 -3.57 -14.49
CA THR A 116 -2.48 -3.84 -15.01
C THR A 116 -1.84 -4.97 -14.22
N GLU A 117 -0.63 -5.39 -14.59
CA GLU A 117 0.10 -6.46 -13.92
C GLU A 117 0.36 -6.20 -12.42
N THR A 118 0.38 -4.93 -12.00
CA THR A 118 0.81 -4.55 -10.64
C THR A 118 -0.23 -3.77 -9.84
N GLU A 119 -1.25 -3.23 -10.50
CA GLU A 119 -2.25 -2.39 -9.85
C GLU A 119 -3.58 -2.36 -10.60
N VAL A 120 -4.65 -1.98 -9.89
CA VAL A 120 -5.92 -1.60 -10.53
C VAL A 120 -6.14 -0.10 -10.46
N HIS A 121 -6.72 0.45 -11.51
CA HIS A 121 -7.16 1.84 -11.57
C HIS A 121 -8.67 1.86 -11.41
N ILE A 122 -9.13 2.66 -10.47
CA ILE A 122 -10.54 2.77 -10.11
C ILE A 122 -10.99 4.22 -10.17
N GLN A 123 -12.30 4.41 -10.38
CA GLN A 123 -12.96 5.70 -10.25
C GLN A 123 -13.93 5.66 -9.06
N ARG A 124 -13.77 6.57 -8.11
CA ARG A 124 -14.71 6.76 -6.99
C ARG A 124 -15.98 7.46 -7.46
N THR A 125 -17.00 7.51 -6.61
CA THR A 125 -18.29 8.16 -6.92
C THR A 125 -18.20 9.67 -7.12
N ASP A 126 -17.21 10.33 -6.53
CA ASP A 126 -16.89 11.74 -6.75
C ASP A 126 -16.17 12.00 -8.09
N GLY A 127 -15.95 10.96 -8.89
CA GLY A 127 -15.25 11.03 -10.17
C GLY A 127 -13.72 10.97 -10.06
N SER A 128 -13.16 11.06 -8.86
CA SER A 128 -11.71 10.97 -8.62
C SER A 128 -11.19 9.59 -8.99
N LYS A 129 -9.93 9.55 -9.45
CA LYS A 129 -9.26 8.30 -9.84
C LYS A 129 -8.23 7.91 -8.80
N THR A 130 -8.15 6.62 -8.50
CA THR A 130 -7.20 6.09 -7.52
C THR A 130 -6.58 4.81 -8.07
N LYS A 131 -5.31 4.58 -7.71
CA LYS A 131 -4.59 3.35 -8.01
C LYS A 131 -4.53 2.48 -6.76
N LEU A 132 -4.85 1.20 -6.88
CA LEU A 132 -4.71 0.22 -5.81
C LEU A 132 -3.62 -0.79 -6.20
N PRO A 133 -2.41 -0.70 -5.62
CA PRO A 133 -1.35 -1.66 -5.89
C PRO A 133 -1.69 -3.05 -5.35
N PHE A 134 -1.41 -4.10 -6.12
CA PHE A 134 -1.66 -5.49 -5.70
C PHE A 134 -0.92 -5.87 -4.42
N ILE A 135 0.30 -5.34 -4.23
CA ILE A 135 1.06 -5.52 -2.98
C ILE A 135 0.30 -4.97 -1.76
N GLN A 136 -0.44 -3.86 -1.93
CA GLN A 136 -1.22 -3.28 -0.84
C GLN A 136 -2.53 -4.04 -0.63
N MET A 137 -3.15 -4.53 -1.71
CA MET A 137 -4.33 -5.39 -1.65
C MET A 137 -4.02 -6.74 -0.97
N SER A 138 -2.91 -7.38 -1.33
CA SER A 138 -2.48 -8.66 -0.73
C SER A 138 -2.09 -8.54 0.74
N ARG A 139 -1.61 -7.36 1.15
CA ARG A 139 -1.33 -7.03 2.56
C ARG A 139 -2.57 -6.57 3.33
N GLY A 140 -3.76 -6.56 2.71
CA GLY A 140 -5.01 -6.20 3.38
C GLY A 140 -5.20 -4.69 3.63
N LYS A 141 -4.37 -3.81 3.04
CA LYS A 141 -4.63 -2.36 3.11
C LYS A 141 -5.93 -2.01 2.37
N TYR A 142 -6.19 -2.70 1.26
CA TYR A 142 -7.42 -2.56 0.50
C TYR A 142 -8.10 -3.91 0.36
N SER A 143 -9.38 -3.96 0.73
CA SER A 143 -10.26 -5.09 0.44
C SER A 143 -11.38 -4.65 -0.48
N ILE A 144 -11.75 -5.49 -1.45
CA ILE A 144 -12.87 -5.20 -2.36
C ILE A 144 -13.98 -6.23 -2.19
N TYR A 145 -15.22 -5.74 -2.24
CA TYR A 145 -16.43 -6.55 -2.08
C TYR A 145 -17.39 -6.27 -3.23
N PRO A 146 -18.01 -7.32 -3.83
CA PRO A 146 -19.04 -7.13 -4.82
C PRO A 146 -20.15 -6.23 -4.28
N LYS A 147 -20.69 -5.36 -5.13
CA LYS A 147 -21.90 -4.61 -4.79
C LYS A 147 -23.05 -5.60 -4.81
N HIS A 148 -23.65 -5.90 -3.65
CA HIS A 148 -24.89 -6.68 -3.60
C HIS A 148 -25.91 -6.02 -4.54
N SER A 149 -26.37 -6.80 -5.51
CA SER A 149 -27.42 -6.42 -6.47
C SER A 149 -28.79 -6.66 -5.87
#